data_AF-A0A127MDG3-F1
#
_entry.id   AF-A0A127MDG3-F1
#
_cell.length_a   1.000
_cell.length_b   1.000
_cell.length_c   1.000
_cell.angle_alpha   90.00
_cell.angle_beta   90.00
_cell.angle_gamma   90.00
#
_symmetry.space_group_name_H-M   'P 1'
#
loop_
_entity.id
_entity.type
_entity.pdbx_description
1 polymer ?
#
loop_
_entity_poly.entity_id
_entity_poly.type
_entity_poly.pdbx_seq_one_letter_code
_entity_poly.pdbx_strand_id
1 'polypeptide(L)'
;MRKLMILTATTAALALSACAQEDTSGAETETELQAQEAEMEADRLDDAADAAPTEAGEEMMEDKAAAMEDKADALEDKADAEEGVLAQ
;
A
#
# COMPACT_ATOMS: atom_id res chain seq x y z
N MET A 1 -41.29 -20.63 -29.53
CA MET A 1 -40.21 -20.10 -30.39
C MET A 1 -40.57 -18.69 -30.85
N ARG A 2 -39.93 -17.67 -30.27
CA ARG A 2 -39.90 -16.33 -30.86
C ARG A 2 -38.44 -15.91 -30.93
N LYS A 3 -37.88 -16.06 -32.12
CA LYS A 3 -36.55 -15.59 -32.49
C LYS A 3 -36.69 -14.11 -32.82
N LEU A 4 -36.03 -13.25 -32.06
CA LEU A 4 -35.68 -11.91 -32.52
C LEU A 4 -34.15 -11.84 -32.50
N MET A 5 -33.58 -11.97 -33.70
CA MET A 5 -32.24 -11.52 -34.01
C MET A 5 -32.24 -10.00 -34.16
N ILE A 6 -31.03 -9.42 -34.14
CA ILE A 6 -30.60 -8.05 -34.51
C ILE A 6 -29.97 -7.38 -33.28
N LEU A 7 -28.79 -6.76 -33.32
CA LEU A 7 -27.59 -6.79 -34.16
C LEU A 7 -26.67 -5.78 -33.44
N THR A 8 -25.36 -6.00 -33.45
CA THR A 8 -24.33 -4.94 -33.32
C THR A 8 -24.45 -3.97 -32.14
N ALA A 9 -23.86 -4.33 -31.00
CA ALA A 9 -23.38 -3.36 -30.03
C ALA A 9 -21.87 -3.13 -30.26
N THR A 10 -21.61 -2.09 -31.04
CA THR A 10 -20.61 -1.06 -30.79
C THR A 10 -19.17 -1.52 -30.49
N THR A 11 -18.34 -1.42 -31.53
CA THR A 11 -16.88 -1.30 -31.43
C THR A 11 -16.53 -0.03 -30.64
N ALA A 12 -16.39 -0.14 -29.33
CA ALA A 12 -15.83 0.90 -28.46
C ALA A 12 -14.53 0.36 -27.85
N ALA A 13 -13.51 0.14 -28.68
CA ALA A 13 -12.24 -0.44 -28.24
C ALA A 13 -11.02 0.38 -28.68
N LEU A 14 -11.13 1.72 -28.69
CA LEU A 14 -9.98 2.61 -28.91
C LEU A 14 -9.88 3.76 -27.89
N ALA A 15 -10.55 3.65 -26.75
CA ALA A 15 -10.30 4.53 -25.59
C ALA A 15 -9.31 3.91 -24.58
N LEU A 16 -8.62 2.81 -24.93
CA LEU A 16 -7.74 2.08 -24.00
C LEU A 16 -6.36 2.74 -23.81
N SER A 17 -6.10 3.90 -24.39
CA SER A 17 -4.89 4.70 -24.16
C SER A 17 -5.11 5.92 -23.26
N ALA A 18 -6.33 6.10 -22.71
CA ALA A 18 -6.63 7.14 -21.73
C ALA A 18 -6.81 6.61 -20.31
N CYS A 19 -6.96 5.30 -20.11
CA CYS A 19 -6.97 4.68 -18.78
C CYS A 19 -5.57 4.30 -18.25
N ALA A 20 -4.50 4.65 -18.98
CA ALA A 20 -3.13 4.56 -18.46
C ALA A 20 -2.67 5.87 -17.81
N GLN A 21 -3.56 6.86 -17.69
CA GLN A 21 -3.28 8.18 -17.14
C GLN A 21 -4.26 8.57 -16.02
N GLU A 22 -4.93 7.57 -15.43
CA GLU A 22 -5.78 7.73 -14.26
C GLU A 22 -5.27 6.82 -13.13
N ASP A 23 -3.95 6.74 -13.02
CA ASP A 23 -3.22 6.17 -11.88
C ASP A 23 -1.97 7.03 -11.66
N THR A 24 -2.20 8.33 -11.52
CA THR A 24 -1.23 9.26 -10.93
C THR A 24 -1.72 9.65 -9.54
N SER A 25 -2.30 8.71 -8.78
CA SER A 25 -2.40 8.87 -7.34
C SER A 25 -0.98 8.75 -6.78
N GLY A 26 -0.41 9.88 -6.39
CA GLY A 26 0.83 9.99 -5.61
C GLY A 26 2.08 9.46 -6.31
N ALA A 27 2.97 10.36 -6.75
CA ALA A 27 4.37 9.97 -6.74
C ALA A 27 4.74 9.83 -5.26
N GLU A 28 4.84 8.61 -4.75
CA GLU A 28 5.14 8.39 -3.33
C GLU A 28 6.44 9.10 -2.96
N THR A 29 6.40 9.81 -1.84
CA THR A 29 7.58 10.56 -1.38
C THR A 29 8.67 9.58 -0.96
N GLU A 30 9.93 10.01 -0.97
CA GLU A 30 11.01 9.19 -0.40
C GLU A 30 10.73 8.84 1.07
N THR A 31 9.99 9.69 1.78
CA THR A 31 9.52 9.47 3.15
C THR A 31 8.50 8.33 3.23
N GLU A 32 7.57 8.23 2.27
CA GLU A 32 6.54 7.19 2.20
C GLU A 32 7.15 5.81 1.89
N LEU A 33 8.16 5.76 1.02
CA LEU A 33 8.95 4.54 0.81
C LEU A 33 9.66 4.09 2.09
N GLN A 34 10.17 5.02 2.91
CA GLN A 34 10.80 4.69 4.19
C GLN A 34 9.79 4.20 5.23
N ALA A 35 8.56 4.73 5.21
CA ALA A 35 7.47 4.23 6.05
C ALA A 35 7.14 2.78 5.68
N GLN A 36 6.96 2.50 4.39
CA GLN A 36 6.70 1.15 3.89
C GLN A 36 7.84 0.15 4.21
N GLU A 37 9.10 0.59 4.13
CA GLU A 37 10.23 -0.25 4.52
C GLU A 37 10.21 -0.61 6.03
N ALA A 38 9.79 0.34 6.88
CA ALA A 38 9.64 0.11 8.31
C ALA A 38 8.47 -0.83 8.63
N GLU A 39 7.32 -0.68 7.96
CA GLU A 39 6.19 -1.62 8.07
C GLU A 39 6.59 -3.03 7.67
N MET A 40 7.26 -3.19 6.52
CA MET A 40 7.75 -4.51 6.09
C MET A 40 8.75 -5.13 7.07
N GLU A 41 9.51 -4.32 7.81
CA GLU A 41 10.40 -4.82 8.85
C GLU A 41 9.63 -5.20 10.12
N ALA A 42 8.60 -4.43 10.49
CA ALA A 42 7.68 -4.77 11.57
C ALA A 42 6.95 -6.08 11.31
N ASP A 43 6.37 -6.27 10.12
CA ASP A 43 5.70 -7.51 9.71
C ASP A 43 6.61 -8.74 9.83
N ARG A 44 7.89 -8.60 9.42
CA ARG A 44 8.86 -9.69 9.55
C ARG A 44 9.22 -10.00 11.00
N LEU A 45 9.18 -9.00 11.87
CA LEU A 45 9.42 -9.17 13.30
C LEU A 45 8.21 -9.85 13.95
N ASP A 46 6.99 -9.48 13.56
CA ASP A 46 5.74 -10.11 14.01
C ASP A 46 5.67 -11.58 13.59
N ASP A 47 5.90 -11.87 12.30
CA ASP A 47 6.00 -13.25 11.79
C ASP A 47 7.07 -14.08 12.53
N ALA A 48 8.18 -13.44 12.92
CA ALA A 48 9.26 -14.09 13.67
C ALA A 48 8.90 -14.29 15.16
N ALA A 49 8.13 -13.35 15.75
CA ALA A 49 7.60 -13.45 17.09
C ALA A 49 6.64 -14.64 17.21
N ASP A 50 5.71 -14.77 16.25
CA ASP A 50 4.77 -15.90 16.11
C ASP A 50 5.48 -17.26 16.04
N ALA A 51 6.67 -17.28 15.43
CA ALA A 51 7.49 -18.48 15.29
C ALA A 51 8.46 -18.71 16.47
N ALA A 52 8.51 -17.81 17.46
CA ALA A 52 9.49 -17.86 18.53
C ALA A 52 9.23 -19.09 19.45
N PRO A 53 10.29 -19.81 19.85
CA PRO A 53 10.13 -21.01 20.69
C PRO A 53 9.87 -20.70 22.17
N THR A 54 9.84 -19.43 22.56
CA THR A 54 9.72 -18.98 23.95
C THR A 54 9.00 -17.64 24.02
N GLU A 55 8.13 -17.46 25.03
CA GLU A 55 7.40 -16.21 25.30
C GLU A 55 8.33 -14.99 25.42
N ALA A 56 9.48 -15.11 26.11
CA ALA A 56 10.43 -13.99 26.21
C ALA A 56 11.10 -13.62 24.87
N GLY A 57 11.11 -14.54 23.90
CA GLY A 57 11.61 -14.30 22.55
C GLY A 57 10.55 -13.63 21.66
N GLU A 58 9.30 -14.07 21.81
CA GLU A 58 8.10 -13.46 21.21
C GLU A 58 7.96 -12.00 21.66
N GLU A 59 7.91 -11.75 22.97
CA GLU A 59 7.75 -10.41 23.56
C GLU A 59 8.88 -9.44 23.13
N MET A 60 10.13 -9.93 23.04
CA MET A 60 11.25 -9.11 22.54
C MET A 60 11.12 -8.75 21.05
N MET A 61 10.49 -9.60 20.24
CA MET A 61 10.28 -9.35 18.82
C MET A 61 9.06 -8.46 18.61
N GLU A 62 7.97 -8.67 19.34
CA GLU A 62 6.80 -7.79 19.38
C GLU A 62 7.18 -6.36 19.80
N ASP A 63 8.00 -6.21 20.86
CA ASP A 63 8.50 -4.89 21.30
C ASP A 63 9.27 -4.14 20.19
N LYS A 64 9.97 -4.89 19.33
CA LYS A 64 10.69 -4.31 18.19
C LYS A 64 9.77 -4.01 17.02
N ALA A 65 8.79 -4.87 16.75
CA ALA A 65 7.79 -4.64 15.72
C ALA A 65 7.03 -3.35 16.05
N ALA A 66 6.54 -3.20 17.29
CA ALA A 66 5.88 -1.99 17.76
C ALA A 66 6.75 -0.73 17.61
N ALA A 67 8.05 -0.80 17.91
CA ALA A 67 8.95 0.33 17.72
C ALA A 67 9.17 0.68 16.23
N MET A 68 9.02 -0.29 15.32
CA MET A 68 9.10 -0.06 13.87
C MET A 68 7.77 0.48 13.31
N GLU A 69 6.63 0.02 13.82
CA GLU A 69 5.30 0.60 13.53
C GLU A 69 5.25 2.08 13.97
N ASP A 70 5.65 2.39 15.21
CA ASP A 70 5.73 3.77 15.71
C ASP A 70 6.60 4.67 14.81
N LYS A 71 7.64 4.09 14.20
CA LYS A 71 8.52 4.79 13.26
C LYS A 71 7.85 4.94 11.89
N ALA A 72 7.15 3.92 11.40
CA ALA A 72 6.38 3.98 10.16
C ALA A 72 5.31 5.07 10.24
N ASP A 73 4.52 5.08 11.32
CA ASP A 73 3.48 6.10 11.60
C ASP A 73 4.07 7.52 11.54
N ALA A 74 5.21 7.74 12.20
CA ALA A 74 5.85 9.06 12.20
C ALA A 74 6.39 9.47 10.81
N LEU A 75 6.72 8.51 9.95
CA LEU A 75 7.15 8.75 8.58
C LEU A 75 5.95 8.99 7.65
N GLU A 76 4.85 8.25 7.83
CA GLU A 76 3.58 8.45 7.10
C GLU A 76 3.01 9.83 7.40
N ASP A 77 2.90 10.22 8.68
CA ASP A 77 2.48 11.58 9.09
C ASP A 77 3.32 12.69 8.42
N LYS A 78 4.62 12.43 8.23
CA LYS A 78 5.53 13.36 7.57
C LYS A 78 5.36 13.35 6.05
N ALA A 79 5.13 12.18 5.44
CA ALA A 79 4.84 12.04 4.02
C ALA A 79 3.52 12.75 3.67
N ASP A 80 2.48 12.58 4.48
CA ASP A 80 1.19 13.27 4.35
C ASP A 80 1.37 14.80 4.39
N ALA A 81 2.19 15.30 5.30
CA ALA A 81 2.51 16.73 5.38
C ALA A 81 3.27 17.22 4.12
N GLU A 82 4.14 16.40 3.55
CA GLU A 82 4.86 16.68 2.29
C GLU A 82 3.89 16.68 1.10
N GLU A 83 2.99 15.70 0.99
CA GLU A 83 1.99 15.62 -0.07
C GLU A 83 0.99 16.79 0.00
N GLY A 84 0.53 17.16 1.20
CA GLY A 84 -0.33 18.33 1.40
C GLY A 84 0.32 19.67 1.03
N VAL A 85 1.66 19.74 1.01
CA VAL A 85 2.41 20.88 0.47
C VAL A 85 2.51 20.81 -1.05
N LEU A 86 2.68 19.62 -1.63
CA LEU A 86 2.81 19.41 -3.08
C LEU A 86 1.47 19.54 -3.83
N ALA A 87 0.34 19.34 -3.16
CA ALA A 87 -1.01 19.44 -3.73
C ALA A 87 -1.57 20.88 -3.85
N GLN A 88 -0.79 21.91 -3.47
CA GLN A 88 -1.19 23.33 -3.50
C GLN A 88 -0.75 24.10 -4.74
#